data_AF-A0A951VWY3-F1
#
_entry.id   AF-A0A951VWY3-F1
#
_cell.length_a   1.000
_cell.length_b   1.000
_cell.length_c   1.000
_cell.angle_alpha   90.00
_cell.angle_beta   90.00
_cell.angle_gamma   90.00
#
_symmetry.space_group_name_H-M   'P 1'
#
loop_
_entity.id
_entity.type
_entity.pdbx_description
1 polymer ?
#
loop_
_entity_poly.entity_id
_entity_poly.type
_entity_poly.pdbx_seq_one_letter_code
_entity_poly.pdbx_strand_id
1 'polypeptide(L)'
;MTSTIQRQELQNKIWKIADNVRGSIDGWDFKQFVLGTLFYRFISENFSNYIEGGDESVNYASLSNDVITPELKADAIKTRGYFIYPSQLFVNVAKTANTNPNLNTDLKAIFDAIEGSANGYASEDDIKGLFADFDTTSTRLGTTVADKNKRLAAVLKGVEELNFGNFEDNQIDLFGDAYEFLISNYAANAGKSGGEFFTPQSVSKLIAQLALHKQTSVNKIYDPACGSGSLLLQAKKHFDKHIINEGFFGQEINHTTYNLARMNMFLHNVNYDKFNIKLGDTLINPQLG
;
A
#
# COMPACT_ATOMS: atom_id res chain seq x y z
N MET A 1 -17.26 -3.82 18.91
CA MET A 1 -15.91 -3.83 19.51
C MET A 1 -15.31 -2.45 19.31
N THR A 2 -14.63 -1.87 20.29
CA THR A 2 -14.02 -0.53 20.14
C THR A 2 -12.82 -0.58 19.19
N SER A 3 -12.61 0.47 18.40
CA SER A 3 -11.52 0.55 17.40
C SER A 3 -10.12 0.31 18.01
N THR A 4 -9.93 0.66 19.29
CA THR A 4 -8.70 0.40 20.04
C THR A 4 -8.39 -1.10 20.20
N ILE A 5 -9.39 -1.94 20.44
CA ILE A 5 -9.18 -3.39 20.60
C ILE A 5 -8.78 -4.01 19.26
N GLN A 6 -9.44 -3.62 18.17
CA GLN A 6 -9.10 -4.10 16.83
C GLN A 6 -7.67 -3.68 16.43
N ARG A 7 -7.26 -2.45 16.74
CA ARG A 7 -5.88 -1.97 16.53
C ARG A 7 -4.86 -2.76 17.36
N GLN A 8 -5.16 -3.09 18.61
CA GLN A 8 -4.27 -3.86 19.48
C GLN A 8 -4.13 -5.32 19.02
N GLU A 9 -5.22 -5.94 18.57
CA GLU A 9 -5.19 -7.30 18.02
C GLU A 9 -4.39 -7.37 16.71
N LEU A 10 -4.61 -6.40 15.83
CA LEU A 10 -3.84 -6.22 14.61
C LEU A 10 -2.35 -6.01 14.91
N GLN A 11 -2.03 -5.17 15.90
CA GLN A 11 -0.65 -4.98 16.39
C GLN A 11 -0.03 -6.31 16.83
N ASN A 12 -0.71 -7.06 17.69
CA ASN A 12 -0.18 -8.32 18.22
C ASN A 12 0.02 -9.36 17.11
N LYS A 13 -0.90 -9.44 16.14
CA LYS A 13 -0.74 -10.33 14.99
C LYS A 13 0.43 -9.92 14.12
N ILE A 14 0.57 -8.64 13.76
CA ILE A 14 1.68 -8.21 12.91
C ILE A 14 3.02 -8.43 13.59
N TRP A 15 3.12 -8.15 14.90
CA TRP A 15 4.32 -8.46 15.67
C TRP A 15 4.62 -9.95 15.72
N LYS A 16 3.60 -10.81 15.86
CA LYS A 16 3.78 -12.27 15.81
C LYS A 16 4.28 -12.77 14.44
N ILE A 17 3.80 -12.17 13.35
CA ILE A 17 4.33 -12.43 12.00
C ILE A 17 5.79 -12.02 11.93
N ALA A 18 6.11 -10.85 12.48
CA ALA A 18 7.49 -10.36 12.55
C ALA A 18 8.40 -11.33 13.32
N ASP A 19 8.01 -11.75 14.51
CA ASP A 19 8.81 -12.66 15.34
C ASP A 19 9.10 -14.00 14.63
N ASN A 20 8.14 -14.53 13.87
CA ASN A 20 8.31 -15.77 13.11
C ASN A 20 9.33 -15.66 11.96
N VAL A 21 9.59 -14.45 11.45
CA VAL A 21 10.41 -14.24 10.24
C VAL A 21 11.72 -13.48 10.53
N ARG A 22 11.77 -12.69 11.61
CA ARG A 22 12.88 -11.78 11.99
C ARG A 22 14.18 -12.50 12.35
N GLY A 23 14.15 -13.79 12.67
CA GLY A 23 15.31 -14.54 13.16
C GLY A 23 16.60 -14.46 12.33
N SER A 24 16.55 -14.05 11.06
CA SER A 24 17.78 -13.82 10.26
C SER A 24 17.74 -12.59 9.34
N ILE A 25 16.79 -11.68 9.51
CA ILE A 25 16.62 -10.49 8.67
C ILE A 25 16.63 -9.28 9.60
N ASP A 26 17.34 -8.22 9.21
CA ASP A 26 17.28 -6.95 9.93
C ASP A 26 15.82 -6.44 9.99
N GLY A 27 15.44 -5.84 11.12
CA GLY A 27 14.07 -5.37 11.33
C GLY A 27 13.62 -4.33 10.29
N TRP A 28 14.56 -3.58 9.73
CA TRP A 28 14.30 -2.58 8.70
C TRP A 28 14.02 -3.21 7.32
N ASP A 29 14.78 -4.21 6.91
CA ASP A 29 14.52 -4.93 5.66
C ASP A 29 13.20 -5.70 5.75
N PHE A 30 12.92 -6.29 6.93
CA PHE A 30 11.67 -7.00 7.16
C PHE A 30 10.42 -6.13 6.99
N LYS A 31 10.50 -4.85 7.40
CA LYS A 31 9.43 -3.86 7.21
C LYS A 31 8.97 -3.80 5.76
N GLN A 32 9.91 -3.75 4.80
CA GLN A 32 9.57 -3.62 3.39
C GLN A 32 8.76 -4.82 2.89
N PHE A 33 9.10 -6.04 3.33
CA PHE A 33 8.37 -7.24 2.94
C PHE A 33 6.95 -7.29 3.53
N VAL A 34 6.77 -6.91 4.80
CA VAL A 34 5.43 -6.87 5.43
C VAL A 34 4.57 -5.78 4.82
N LEU A 35 5.08 -4.56 4.68
CA LEU A 35 4.35 -3.45 4.10
C LEU A 35 3.99 -3.73 2.64
N GLY A 36 4.93 -4.23 1.83
CA GLY A 36 4.69 -4.63 0.45
C GLY A 36 3.65 -5.75 0.34
N THR A 37 3.68 -6.74 1.23
CA THR A 37 2.69 -7.82 1.25
C THR A 37 1.30 -7.34 1.65
N LEU A 38 1.20 -6.47 2.66
CA LEU A 38 -0.05 -5.83 3.07
C LEU A 38 -0.64 -4.99 1.95
N PHE A 39 0.20 -4.21 1.27
CA PHE A 39 -0.20 -3.42 0.12
C PHE A 39 -0.70 -4.32 -1.02
N TYR A 40 0.04 -5.38 -1.36
CA TYR A 40 -0.37 -6.36 -2.37
C TYR A 40 -1.71 -7.03 -2.04
N ARG A 41 -1.93 -7.40 -0.77
CA ARG A 41 -3.23 -7.92 -0.31
C ARG A 41 -4.33 -6.89 -0.52
N PHE A 42 -4.11 -5.64 -0.08
CA PHE A 42 -5.09 -4.57 -0.21
C PHE A 42 -5.50 -4.34 -1.67
N ILE A 43 -4.54 -4.17 -2.59
CA ILE A 43 -4.87 -3.92 -3.99
C ILE A 43 -5.55 -5.15 -4.63
N SER A 44 -5.21 -6.37 -4.20
CA SER A 44 -5.88 -7.58 -4.66
C SER A 44 -7.34 -7.63 -4.24
N GLU A 45 -7.62 -7.37 -2.95
CA GLU A 45 -8.99 -7.34 -2.41
C GLU A 45 -9.80 -6.18 -3.02
N ASN A 46 -9.20 -4.98 -3.12
CA ASN A 46 -9.84 -3.81 -3.72
C ASN A 46 -10.19 -4.04 -5.20
N PHE A 47 -9.28 -4.70 -5.94
CA PHE A 47 -9.49 -5.03 -7.34
C PHE A 47 -10.56 -6.12 -7.51
N SER A 48 -10.54 -7.18 -6.70
CA SER A 48 -11.59 -8.21 -6.72
C SER A 48 -12.96 -7.61 -6.45
N ASN A 49 -13.09 -6.82 -5.38
CA ASN A 49 -14.33 -6.14 -5.00
C ASN A 49 -14.83 -5.19 -6.10
N TYR A 50 -13.92 -4.54 -6.83
CA TYR A 50 -14.28 -3.70 -7.97
C TYR A 50 -14.90 -4.50 -9.11
N ILE A 51 -14.27 -5.62 -9.50
CA ILE A 51 -14.76 -6.45 -10.60
C ILE A 51 -16.07 -7.15 -10.23
N GLU A 52 -16.21 -7.57 -8.97
CA GLU A 52 -17.43 -8.20 -8.45
C GLU A 52 -18.58 -7.20 -8.31
N GLY A 53 -18.31 -5.92 -8.08
CA GLY A 53 -19.31 -4.86 -8.10
C GLY A 53 -20.42 -5.00 -7.05
N GLY A 54 -20.19 -5.80 -6.01
CA GLY A 54 -21.19 -6.16 -4.99
C GLY A 54 -22.13 -7.30 -5.41
N ASP A 55 -21.88 -7.97 -6.54
CA ASP A 55 -22.61 -9.16 -6.95
C ASP A 55 -22.02 -10.41 -6.31
N GLU A 56 -22.69 -10.95 -5.28
CA GLU A 56 -22.27 -12.16 -4.56
C GLU A 56 -22.18 -13.41 -5.45
N SER A 57 -22.78 -13.39 -6.64
CA SER A 57 -22.67 -14.50 -7.60
C SER A 57 -21.36 -14.51 -8.39
N VAL A 58 -20.63 -13.39 -8.39
CA VAL A 58 -19.33 -13.26 -9.04
C VAL A 58 -18.23 -13.49 -8.01
N ASN A 59 -17.36 -14.46 -8.29
CA ASN A 59 -16.14 -14.69 -7.51
C ASN A 59 -14.95 -14.53 -8.45
N TYR A 60 -14.39 -13.32 -8.51
CA TYR A 60 -13.32 -12.99 -9.45
C TYR A 60 -12.09 -13.88 -9.23
N ALA A 61 -11.79 -14.21 -7.98
CA ALA A 61 -10.69 -15.09 -7.63
C ALA A 61 -10.82 -16.54 -8.12
N SER A 62 -12.02 -16.96 -8.53
CA SER A 62 -12.27 -18.31 -9.05
C SER A 62 -12.35 -18.38 -10.58
N LEU A 63 -12.27 -17.23 -11.26
CA LEU A 63 -12.31 -17.18 -12.72
C LEU A 63 -10.97 -17.63 -13.35
N SER A 64 -11.04 -18.17 -14.57
CA SER A 64 -9.84 -18.40 -15.39
C SER A 64 -9.33 -17.08 -15.95
N ASN A 65 -8.01 -16.94 -16.11
CA ASN A 65 -7.43 -15.78 -16.80
C ASN A 65 -7.93 -15.66 -18.25
N ASP A 66 -8.36 -16.77 -18.88
CA ASP A 66 -8.80 -16.80 -20.27
C ASP A 66 -10.13 -16.07 -20.52
N VAL A 67 -10.92 -15.86 -19.46
CA VAL A 67 -12.19 -15.11 -19.57
C VAL A 67 -11.97 -13.60 -19.55
N ILE A 68 -10.74 -13.15 -19.27
CA ILE A 68 -10.38 -11.73 -19.21
C ILE A 68 -10.18 -11.20 -20.63
N THR A 69 -11.10 -10.36 -21.08
CA THR A 69 -10.99 -9.72 -22.39
C THR A 69 -10.08 -8.49 -22.34
N PRO A 70 -9.47 -8.08 -23.47
CA PRO A 70 -8.72 -6.82 -23.55
C PRO A 70 -9.52 -5.59 -23.14
N GLU A 71 -10.82 -5.57 -23.43
CA GLU A 71 -11.74 -4.47 -23.09
C GLU A 71 -11.95 -4.37 -21.58
N LEU A 72 -12.21 -5.50 -20.90
CA LEU A 72 -12.34 -5.55 -19.45
C LEU A 72 -11.05 -5.06 -18.77
N LYS A 73 -9.91 -5.51 -19.28
CA LYS A 73 -8.60 -5.08 -18.80
C LYS A 73 -8.41 -3.57 -18.96
N ALA A 74 -8.69 -3.02 -20.14
CA ALA A 74 -8.54 -1.59 -20.42
C ALA A 74 -9.47 -0.73 -19.57
N ASP A 75 -10.72 -1.16 -19.35
CA ASP A 75 -11.67 -0.45 -18.49
C ASP A 75 -11.22 -0.45 -17.02
N ALA A 76 -10.81 -1.61 -16.52
CA ALA A 76 -10.29 -1.73 -15.16
C ALA A 76 -9.05 -0.85 -14.92
N ILE A 77 -8.11 -0.78 -15.87
CA ILE A 77 -6.93 0.09 -15.76
C ILE A 77 -7.33 1.57 -15.76
N LYS A 78 -8.26 1.99 -16.62
CA LYS A 78 -8.73 3.39 -16.64
C LYS A 78 -9.38 3.79 -15.32
N THR A 79 -10.12 2.89 -14.70
CA THR A 79 -10.86 3.17 -13.46
C THR A 79 -9.98 3.05 -12.21
N ARG A 80 -9.12 2.03 -12.12
CA ARG A 80 -8.33 1.71 -10.92
C ARG A 80 -6.85 2.08 -11.01
N GLY A 81 -6.36 2.33 -12.21
CA GLY A 81 -4.97 2.66 -12.50
C GLY A 81 -4.06 1.45 -12.76
N TYR A 82 -4.50 0.23 -12.44
CA TYR A 82 -3.74 -1.01 -12.61
C TYR A 82 -4.66 -2.20 -12.88
N PHE A 83 -4.09 -3.35 -13.22
CA PHE A 83 -4.79 -4.61 -13.44
C PHE A 83 -4.14 -5.78 -12.70
N ILE A 84 -4.96 -6.67 -12.14
CA ILE A 84 -4.51 -7.92 -11.51
C ILE A 84 -5.33 -9.09 -12.08
N TYR A 85 -4.66 -10.10 -12.66
CA TYR A 85 -5.36 -11.30 -13.12
C TYR A 85 -5.88 -12.15 -11.95
N PRO A 86 -6.93 -12.97 -12.14
CA PRO A 86 -7.42 -13.89 -11.11
C PRO A 86 -6.31 -14.72 -10.47
N SER A 87 -5.43 -15.34 -11.28
CA SER A 87 -4.32 -16.16 -10.77
C SER A 87 -3.28 -15.37 -9.97
N GLN A 88 -3.23 -14.05 -10.15
CA GLN A 88 -2.28 -13.14 -9.53
C GLN A 88 -2.84 -12.46 -8.28
N LEU A 89 -4.06 -12.76 -7.86
CA LEU A 89 -4.63 -12.22 -6.62
C LEU A 89 -3.92 -12.80 -5.41
N PHE A 90 -3.74 -11.98 -4.37
CA PHE A 90 -3.15 -12.38 -3.09
C PHE A 90 -3.73 -13.70 -2.57
N VAL A 91 -5.06 -13.87 -2.59
CA VAL A 91 -5.74 -15.08 -2.10
C VAL A 91 -5.29 -16.34 -2.84
N ASN A 92 -5.01 -16.26 -4.14
CA ASN A 92 -4.61 -17.40 -4.95
C ASN A 92 -3.11 -17.72 -4.82
N VAL A 93 -2.28 -16.69 -4.67
CA VAL A 93 -0.86 -16.87 -4.35
C VAL A 93 -0.70 -17.43 -2.93
N ALA A 94 -1.43 -16.88 -1.95
CA ALA A 94 -1.39 -17.34 -0.57
C ALA A 94 -1.77 -18.81 -0.43
N LYS A 95 -2.79 -19.30 -1.16
CA LYS A 95 -3.19 -20.73 -1.17
C LYS A 95 -2.01 -21.67 -1.46
N THR A 96 -1.12 -21.30 -2.39
CA THR A 96 -0.01 -22.14 -2.84
C THR A 96 1.36 -21.75 -2.26
N ALA A 97 1.42 -20.69 -1.44
CA ALA A 97 2.69 -20.11 -0.98
C ALA A 97 3.64 -21.11 -0.30
N ASN A 98 3.11 -22.02 0.53
CA ASN A 98 3.93 -23.01 1.26
C ASN A 98 4.47 -24.14 0.37
N THR A 99 3.87 -24.37 -0.79
CA THR A 99 4.22 -25.49 -1.69
C THR A 99 4.86 -25.03 -2.99
N ASN A 100 4.86 -23.73 -3.28
CA ASN A 100 5.42 -23.17 -4.51
C ASN A 100 6.96 -23.05 -4.42
N PRO A 101 7.73 -23.85 -5.18
CA PRO A 101 9.19 -23.78 -5.19
C PRO A 101 9.74 -22.57 -5.97
N ASN A 102 8.89 -21.81 -6.65
CA ASN A 102 9.23 -20.64 -7.46
C ASN A 102 8.55 -19.36 -6.93
N LEU A 103 8.07 -19.36 -5.67
CA LEU A 103 7.28 -18.27 -5.09
C LEU A 103 7.95 -16.90 -5.27
N ASN A 104 9.26 -16.79 -5.04
CA ASN A 104 10.00 -15.55 -5.19
C ASN A 104 9.94 -14.99 -6.62
N THR A 105 10.13 -15.82 -7.64
CA THR A 105 10.11 -15.41 -9.05
C THR A 105 8.69 -15.16 -9.54
N ASP A 106 7.71 -15.94 -9.07
CA ASP A 106 6.31 -15.76 -9.42
C ASP A 106 5.79 -14.43 -8.85
N LEU A 107 6.11 -14.09 -7.60
CA LEU A 107 5.78 -12.80 -7.01
C LEU A 107 6.44 -11.64 -7.77
N LYS A 108 7.73 -11.78 -8.14
CA LYS A 108 8.44 -10.78 -8.96
C LYS A 108 7.68 -10.53 -10.27
N ALA A 109 7.30 -11.60 -10.98
CA ALA A 109 6.56 -11.50 -12.23
C ALA A 109 5.16 -10.90 -12.05
N ILE A 110 4.49 -11.19 -10.93
CA ILE A 110 3.21 -10.58 -10.58
C ILE A 110 3.36 -9.08 -10.38
N PHE A 111 4.35 -8.63 -9.59
CA PHE A 111 4.56 -7.20 -9.36
C PHE A 111 4.94 -6.47 -10.64
N ASP A 112 5.83 -7.05 -11.46
CA ASP A 112 6.17 -6.49 -12.77
C ASP A 112 4.94 -6.42 -13.71
N ALA A 113 4.04 -7.40 -13.64
CA ALA A 113 2.81 -7.40 -14.44
C ALA A 113 1.80 -6.34 -13.95
N ILE A 114 1.69 -6.12 -12.63
CA ILE A 114 0.84 -5.08 -12.05
C ILE A 114 1.37 -3.71 -12.44
N GLU A 115 2.67 -3.45 -12.29
CA GLU A 115 3.28 -2.19 -12.70
C GLU A 115 3.18 -1.97 -14.21
N GLY A 116 3.50 -3.00 -15.00
CA GLY A 116 3.43 -2.94 -16.45
C GLY A 116 2.00 -2.82 -17.01
N SER A 117 0.97 -3.11 -16.21
CA SER A 117 -0.43 -2.96 -16.64
C SER A 117 -0.82 -1.51 -16.91
N ALA A 118 -0.17 -0.56 -16.24
CA ALA A 118 -0.44 0.87 -16.37
C ALA A 118 0.31 1.53 -17.54
N ASN A 119 1.21 0.82 -18.22
CA ASN A 119 2.03 1.37 -19.29
C ASN A 119 1.17 1.97 -20.42
N GLY A 120 1.40 3.24 -20.74
CA GLY A 120 0.62 3.99 -21.74
C GLY A 120 -0.75 4.49 -21.26
N TYR A 121 -1.08 4.32 -19.97
CA TYR A 121 -2.27 4.91 -19.33
C TYR A 121 -1.88 6.10 -18.45
N ALA A 122 -2.88 6.90 -18.07
CA ALA A 122 -2.67 8.09 -17.22
C ALA A 122 -2.09 7.76 -15.83
N SER A 123 -2.27 6.52 -15.35
CA SER A 123 -1.78 6.03 -14.08
C SER A 123 -0.34 5.49 -14.11
N GLU A 124 0.35 5.50 -15.26
CA GLU A 124 1.68 4.89 -15.40
C GLU A 124 2.65 5.37 -14.32
N ASP A 125 2.76 6.69 -14.15
CA ASP A 125 3.70 7.30 -13.19
C ASP A 125 3.33 7.01 -11.72
N ASP A 126 2.06 6.69 -11.43
CA ASP A 126 1.58 6.42 -10.07
C ASP A 126 1.81 4.96 -9.65
N ILE A 127 1.87 4.03 -10.61
CA ILE A 127 2.06 2.59 -10.35
C ILE A 127 3.51 2.16 -10.60
N LYS A 128 4.22 2.79 -11.53
CA LYS A 128 5.58 2.38 -11.91
C LYS A 128 6.56 2.46 -10.74
N GLY A 129 7.29 1.37 -10.51
CA GLY A 129 8.28 1.25 -9.45
C GLY A 129 7.69 1.21 -8.03
N LEU A 130 6.37 1.03 -7.89
CA LEU A 130 5.70 0.98 -6.60
C LEU A 130 6.20 -0.20 -5.76
N PHE A 131 6.46 -1.36 -6.37
CA PHE A 131 6.98 -2.57 -5.72
C PHE A 131 8.52 -2.65 -5.72
N ALA A 132 9.23 -1.62 -6.16
CA ALA A 132 10.70 -1.66 -6.28
C ALA A 132 11.42 -1.95 -4.95
N ASP A 133 10.85 -1.49 -3.83
CA ASP A 133 11.39 -1.75 -2.49
C ASP A 133 11.04 -3.15 -1.94
N PHE A 134 10.14 -3.90 -2.60
CA PHE A 134 9.74 -5.25 -2.23
C PHE A 134 10.48 -6.31 -3.08
N ASP A 135 11.80 -6.34 -2.96
CA ASP A 135 12.65 -7.27 -3.72
C ASP A 135 12.54 -8.71 -3.21
N THR A 136 11.63 -9.48 -3.79
CA THR A 136 11.41 -10.91 -3.48
C THR A 136 12.61 -11.79 -3.81
N THR A 137 13.59 -11.28 -4.55
CA THR A 137 14.80 -12.01 -4.94
C THR A 137 16.01 -11.65 -4.09
N SER A 138 15.84 -10.72 -3.13
CA SER A 138 16.90 -10.21 -2.29
C SER A 138 17.66 -11.31 -1.54
N THR A 139 18.98 -11.16 -1.43
CA THR A 139 19.83 -12.01 -0.58
C THR A 139 19.50 -11.82 0.90
N ARG A 140 18.82 -10.74 1.27
CA ARG A 140 18.38 -10.45 2.64
C ARG A 140 17.25 -11.38 3.10
N LEU A 141 16.49 -11.96 2.17
CA LEU A 141 15.49 -13.00 2.47
C LEU A 141 16.11 -14.38 2.74
N GLY A 142 17.38 -14.58 2.38
CA GLY A 142 18.04 -15.87 2.51
C GLY A 142 19.04 -16.11 1.38
N THR A 143 19.99 -16.99 1.65
CA THR A 143 21.08 -17.32 0.72
C THR A 143 20.64 -18.33 -0.36
N THR A 144 19.62 -19.15 -0.08
CA THR A 144 19.08 -20.13 -1.03
C THR A 144 17.66 -19.77 -1.48
N VAL A 145 17.24 -20.26 -2.66
CA VAL A 145 15.87 -20.07 -3.17
C VAL A 145 14.83 -20.65 -2.21
N ALA A 146 15.12 -21.83 -1.63
CA ALA A 146 14.25 -22.47 -0.65
C ALA A 146 14.05 -21.60 0.60
N ASP A 147 15.12 -20.97 1.12
CA ASP A 147 15.01 -20.08 2.28
C ASP A 147 14.18 -18.83 1.96
N LYS A 148 14.40 -18.23 0.78
CA LYS A 148 13.62 -17.07 0.32
C LYS A 148 12.13 -17.41 0.26
N ASN A 149 11.79 -18.52 -0.40
CA ASN A 149 10.41 -18.96 -0.54
C ASN A 149 9.77 -19.30 0.80
N LYS A 150 10.49 -19.99 1.69
CA LYS A 150 10.01 -20.27 3.05
C LYS A 150 9.64 -18.99 3.80
N ARG A 151 10.44 -17.93 3.70
CA ARG A 151 10.16 -16.66 4.37
C ARG A 151 9.06 -15.86 3.70
N LEU A 152 9.06 -15.75 2.38
CA LEU A 152 7.99 -15.11 1.63
C LEU A 152 6.64 -15.79 1.93
N ALA A 153 6.63 -17.13 1.99
CA ALA A 153 5.45 -17.88 2.37
C ALA A 153 5.00 -17.57 3.80
N ALA A 154 5.94 -17.51 4.75
CA ALA A 154 5.63 -17.14 6.13
C ALA A 154 5.05 -15.71 6.24
N VAL A 155 5.57 -14.75 5.46
CA VAL A 155 5.03 -13.38 5.42
C VAL A 155 3.63 -13.37 4.80
N LEU A 156 3.43 -14.01 3.65
CA LEU A 156 2.12 -14.12 3.00
C LEU A 156 1.08 -14.76 3.92
N LYS A 157 1.41 -15.90 4.55
CA LYS A 157 0.52 -16.59 5.49
C LYS A 157 0.24 -15.78 6.74
N GLY A 158 1.26 -15.11 7.26
CA GLY A 158 1.07 -14.17 8.34
C GLY A 158 0.06 -13.08 7.99
N VAL A 159 0.25 -12.43 6.84
CA VAL A 159 -0.66 -11.36 6.39
C VAL A 159 -2.05 -11.92 6.10
N GLU A 160 -2.19 -13.15 5.58
CA GLU A 160 -3.48 -13.82 5.35
C GLU A 160 -4.29 -14.02 6.65
N GLU A 161 -3.64 -14.33 7.77
CA GLU A 161 -4.28 -14.53 9.09
C GLU A 161 -4.83 -13.24 9.72
N LEU A 162 -4.50 -12.07 9.16
CA LEU A 162 -5.07 -10.80 9.60
C LEU A 162 -6.55 -10.77 9.19
N ASN A 163 -7.42 -10.74 10.21
CA ASN A 163 -8.86 -10.68 9.99
C ASN A 163 -9.30 -9.23 10.07
N PHE A 164 -9.68 -8.66 8.93
CA PHE A 164 -10.16 -7.29 8.83
C PHE A 164 -11.70 -7.18 8.88
N GLY A 165 -12.44 -8.30 9.03
CA GLY A 165 -13.91 -8.36 9.16
C GLY A 165 -14.69 -8.07 7.86
N ASN A 166 -16.03 -8.22 7.89
CA ASN A 166 -16.94 -7.91 6.77
C ASN A 166 -17.35 -6.43 6.74
N PHE A 167 -17.64 -5.84 5.58
CA PHE A 167 -16.68 -5.39 4.57
C PHE A 167 -17.28 -4.18 3.78
N GLU A 168 -18.34 -3.51 4.25
CA GLU A 168 -19.06 -2.49 3.45
C GLU A 168 -18.91 -1.04 3.92
N ASP A 169 -18.54 -0.76 5.18
CA ASP A 169 -18.42 0.64 5.66
C ASP A 169 -17.04 1.04 6.22
N ASN A 170 -16.15 0.10 6.55
CA ASN A 170 -14.93 0.37 7.35
C ASN A 170 -13.60 -0.17 6.74
N GLN A 171 -13.59 -0.65 5.49
CA GLN A 171 -12.43 -1.33 4.87
C GLN A 171 -11.15 -0.48 4.80
N ILE A 172 -11.30 0.76 4.34
CA ILE A 172 -10.18 1.56 3.84
C ILE A 172 -9.39 2.16 5.01
N ASP A 173 -10.10 2.62 6.03
CA ASP A 173 -9.45 3.17 7.22
C ASP A 173 -8.72 2.07 8.01
N LEU A 174 -9.17 0.81 7.99
CA LEU A 174 -8.50 -0.23 8.77
C LEU A 174 -7.16 -0.69 8.15
N PHE A 175 -7.10 -0.89 6.83
CA PHE A 175 -5.83 -1.16 6.14
C PHE A 175 -4.89 0.03 6.19
N GLY A 176 -5.40 1.23 5.92
CA GLY A 176 -4.65 2.48 6.04
C GLY A 176 -4.09 2.70 7.45
N ASP A 177 -4.92 2.55 8.48
CA ASP A 177 -4.50 2.69 9.88
C ASP A 177 -3.49 1.61 10.29
N ALA A 178 -3.65 0.36 9.82
CA ALA A 178 -2.68 -0.71 10.04
C ALA A 178 -1.31 -0.34 9.47
N TYR A 179 -1.33 0.21 8.26
CA TYR A 179 -0.13 0.63 7.54
C TYR A 179 0.53 1.84 8.20
N GLU A 180 -0.23 2.89 8.53
CA GLU A 180 0.26 4.06 9.27
C GLU A 180 0.85 3.66 10.62
N PHE A 181 0.21 2.73 11.33
CA PHE A 181 0.70 2.21 12.59
C PHE A 181 2.04 1.48 12.41
N LEU A 182 2.18 0.63 11.39
CA LEU A 182 3.45 -0.04 11.13
C LEU A 182 4.55 0.96 10.81
N ILE A 183 4.28 1.92 9.92
CA ILE A 183 5.23 3.01 9.64
C ILE A 183 5.64 3.71 10.94
N SER A 184 4.68 4.06 11.79
CA SER A 184 4.91 4.74 13.08
C SER A 184 5.80 3.92 14.02
N ASN A 185 5.48 2.64 14.20
CA ASN A 185 6.19 1.74 15.10
C ASN A 185 7.63 1.46 14.61
N TYR A 186 7.83 1.34 13.30
CA TYR A 186 9.18 1.21 12.74
C TYR A 186 9.96 2.53 12.85
N ALA A 187 9.33 3.68 12.63
CA ALA A 187 9.97 4.98 12.82
C ALA A 187 10.39 5.22 14.28
N ALA A 188 9.55 4.82 15.24
CA ALA A 188 9.86 4.91 16.68
C ALA A 188 11.06 4.03 17.08
N ASN A 189 11.22 2.86 16.44
CA ASN A 189 12.30 1.92 16.71
C ASN A 189 13.59 2.18 15.91
N ALA A 190 13.56 3.06 14.89
CA ALA A 190 14.68 3.31 13.99
C ALA A 190 15.81 4.20 14.56
N GLY A 191 15.74 4.63 15.83
CA GLY A 191 16.87 5.22 16.57
C GLY A 191 17.75 6.22 15.81
N LYS A 192 17.31 7.48 15.71
CA LYS A 192 18.09 8.72 15.42
C LYS A 192 19.41 8.59 14.65
N SER A 193 19.41 8.97 13.37
CA SER A 193 20.44 9.87 12.79
C SER A 193 19.97 10.49 11.46
N GLY A 194 19.39 11.70 11.52
CA GLY A 194 19.59 12.74 10.49
C GLY A 194 18.67 12.83 9.26
N GLY A 195 17.77 11.90 8.98
CA GLY A 195 17.05 11.90 7.68
C GLY A 195 15.61 12.40 7.72
N GLU A 196 14.72 11.68 8.39
CA GLU A 196 13.27 11.84 8.25
C GLU A 196 12.58 11.59 9.60
N PHE A 197 11.71 12.51 10.03
CA PHE A 197 10.90 12.35 11.23
C PHE A 197 9.49 11.93 10.84
N PHE A 198 8.98 10.85 11.44
CA PHE A 198 7.57 10.51 11.30
C PHE A 198 6.72 11.47 12.14
N THR A 199 5.80 12.20 11.48
CA THR A 199 4.89 13.13 12.16
C THR A 199 3.86 12.36 12.99
N PRO A 200 3.85 12.48 14.33
CA PRO A 200 2.87 11.77 15.15
C PRO A 200 1.43 12.15 14.77
N GLN A 201 0.51 11.20 14.84
CA GLN A 201 -0.87 11.40 14.41
C GLN A 201 -1.55 12.61 15.08
N SER A 202 -1.28 12.85 16.37
CA SER A 202 -1.82 14.00 17.10
C SER A 202 -1.36 15.35 16.53
N VAL A 203 -0.10 15.42 16.08
CA VAL A 203 0.47 16.62 15.45
C VAL A 203 -0.12 16.80 14.06
N SER A 204 -0.17 15.72 13.25
CA SER A 204 -0.76 15.77 11.91
C SER A 204 -2.22 16.19 11.94
N LYS A 205 -2.99 15.68 12.90
CA LYS A 205 -4.39 16.05 13.14
C LYS A 205 -4.53 17.54 13.44
N LEU A 206 -3.70 18.07 14.36
CA LEU A 206 -3.72 19.48 14.71
C LEU A 206 -3.38 20.37 13.52
N ILE A 207 -2.32 20.04 12.77
CA ILE A 207 -1.90 20.81 11.59
C ILE A 207 -3.00 20.80 10.52
N ALA A 208 -3.60 19.64 10.24
CA ALA A 208 -4.72 19.55 9.31
C ALA A 208 -5.89 20.45 9.77
N GLN A 209 -6.29 20.39 11.04
CA GLN A 209 -7.36 21.24 11.58
C GLN A 209 -7.04 22.74 11.49
N LEU A 210 -5.77 23.13 11.68
CA LEU A 210 -5.33 24.52 11.59
C LEU A 210 -5.32 25.03 10.14
N ALA A 211 -4.68 24.28 9.23
CA ALA A 211 -4.57 24.65 7.82
C ALA A 211 -5.93 24.82 7.15
N LEU A 212 -6.92 24.08 7.64
CA LEU A 212 -8.25 23.95 7.07
C LEU A 212 -9.31 24.76 7.84
N HIS A 213 -8.90 25.49 8.87
CA HIS A 213 -9.81 26.24 9.72
C HIS A 213 -10.61 27.28 8.92
N LYS A 214 -11.95 27.21 9.02
CA LYS A 214 -12.92 28.08 8.32
C LYS A 214 -12.89 27.97 6.79
N GLN A 215 -12.19 26.99 6.21
CA GLN A 215 -12.25 26.75 4.77
C GLN A 215 -13.48 25.91 4.44
N THR A 216 -14.30 26.40 3.51
CA THR A 216 -15.49 25.70 3.01
C THR A 216 -15.22 24.87 1.77
N SER A 217 -14.13 25.17 1.05
CA SER A 217 -13.63 24.43 -0.11
C SER A 217 -12.12 24.56 -0.22
N VAL A 218 -11.46 23.51 -0.69
CA VAL A 218 -10.02 23.46 -0.91
C VAL A 218 -9.76 22.94 -2.32
N ASN A 219 -8.97 23.65 -3.09
CA ASN A 219 -8.64 23.17 -4.43
C ASN A 219 -7.71 21.95 -4.33
N LYS A 220 -6.51 22.16 -3.78
CA LYS A 220 -5.49 21.14 -3.56
C LYS A 220 -4.82 21.32 -2.21
N ILE A 221 -4.32 20.22 -1.64
CA ILE A 221 -3.48 20.23 -0.45
C ILE A 221 -2.07 19.87 -0.89
N TYR A 222 -1.08 20.69 -0.52
CA TYR A 222 0.31 20.50 -0.93
C TYR A 222 1.24 20.37 0.28
N ASP A 223 2.08 19.33 0.27
CA ASP A 223 3.16 19.12 1.24
C ASP A 223 4.52 18.98 0.52
N PRO A 224 5.41 19.98 0.61
CA PRO A 224 6.68 20.01 -0.12
C PRO A 224 7.73 18.99 0.38
N ALA A 225 7.50 18.33 1.51
CA ALA A 225 8.39 17.30 2.07
C ALA A 225 7.54 16.22 2.73
N CYS A 226 6.71 15.55 1.91
CA CYS A 226 5.53 14.85 2.39
C CYS A 226 5.80 13.57 3.19
N GLY A 227 7.05 13.08 3.21
CA GLY A 227 7.38 11.83 3.89
C GLY A 227 6.48 10.70 3.40
N SER A 228 5.90 9.94 4.33
CA SER A 228 4.95 8.85 4.04
C SER A 228 3.57 9.30 3.56
N GLY A 229 3.33 10.60 3.32
CA GLY A 229 2.04 11.16 2.94
C GLY A 229 0.99 11.16 4.07
N SER A 230 1.35 10.77 5.29
CA SER A 230 0.42 10.64 6.42
C SER A 230 -0.25 11.97 6.79
N LEU A 231 0.47 13.09 6.72
CA LEU A 231 -0.11 14.42 6.99
C LEU A 231 -1.20 14.77 5.96
N LEU A 232 -0.92 14.56 4.67
CA LEU A 232 -1.89 14.77 3.59
C LEU A 232 -3.16 13.94 3.82
N LEU A 233 -3.01 12.69 4.25
CA LEU A 233 -4.14 11.79 4.52
C LEU A 233 -4.95 12.16 5.77
N GLN A 234 -4.32 12.75 6.80
CA GLN A 234 -5.08 13.30 7.92
C GLN A 234 -6.01 14.44 7.48
N ALA A 235 -5.59 15.25 6.50
CA ALA A 235 -6.46 16.28 5.95
C ALA A 235 -7.70 15.68 5.26
N LYS A 236 -7.55 14.53 4.57
CA LYS A 236 -8.69 13.77 4.03
C LYS A 236 -9.70 13.38 5.10
N LYS A 237 -9.23 12.87 6.25
CA LYS A 237 -10.10 12.41 7.36
C LYS A 237 -10.94 13.54 7.98
N HIS A 238 -10.56 14.80 7.76
CA HIS A 238 -11.28 15.98 8.26
C HIS A 238 -12.26 16.60 7.27
N PHE A 239 -12.30 16.13 6.02
CA PHE A 239 -13.22 16.60 4.99
C PHE A 239 -14.07 15.46 4.45
N ASP A 240 -15.34 15.73 4.17
CA ASP A 240 -16.11 14.88 3.28
C ASP A 240 -15.51 14.90 1.87
N LYS A 241 -15.70 13.81 1.12
CA LYS A 241 -15.19 13.60 -0.26
C LYS A 241 -15.48 14.76 -1.25
N HIS A 242 -16.35 15.70 -0.91
CA HIS A 242 -16.88 16.73 -1.79
C HIS A 242 -16.19 18.10 -1.65
N ILE A 243 -15.12 18.21 -0.87
CA ILE A 243 -14.53 19.52 -0.51
C ILE A 243 -13.10 19.73 -1.06
N ILE A 244 -12.41 18.64 -1.44
CA ILE A 244 -11.08 18.69 -2.07
C ILE A 244 -11.24 18.37 -3.57
N ASN A 245 -10.97 19.35 -4.44
CA ASN A 245 -11.30 19.25 -5.87
C ASN A 245 -10.23 18.49 -6.68
N GLU A 246 -8.99 18.98 -6.65
CA GLU A 246 -7.85 18.44 -7.42
C GLU A 246 -7.16 17.28 -6.70
N GLY A 247 -7.07 17.32 -5.37
CA GLY A 247 -6.53 16.20 -4.56
C GLY A 247 -5.28 16.54 -3.75
N PHE A 248 -4.43 15.54 -3.54
CA PHE A 248 -3.26 15.60 -2.66
C PHE A 248 -1.96 15.68 -3.44
N PHE A 249 -1.17 16.71 -3.17
CA PHE A 249 0.08 17.00 -3.87
C PHE A 249 1.22 16.90 -2.88
N GLY A 250 2.32 16.27 -3.28
CA GLY A 250 3.47 16.15 -2.41
C GLY A 250 4.78 16.00 -3.15
N GLN A 251 5.87 16.35 -2.50
CA GLN A 251 7.21 16.10 -3.00
C GLN A 251 8.04 15.45 -1.89
N GLU A 252 8.83 14.44 -2.26
CA GLU A 252 9.67 13.68 -1.34
C GLU A 252 11.04 13.42 -2.00
N ILE A 253 12.12 13.59 -1.24
CA ILE A 253 13.48 13.45 -1.75
C ILE A 253 13.95 11.98 -1.72
N ASN A 254 13.48 11.21 -0.74
CA ASN A 254 13.87 9.82 -0.54
C ASN A 254 13.00 8.87 -1.37
N HIS A 255 13.61 8.04 -2.20
CA HIS A 255 12.92 7.12 -3.09
C HIS A 255 12.02 6.10 -2.36
N THR A 256 12.50 5.50 -1.27
CA THR A 256 11.73 4.51 -0.51
C THR A 256 10.55 5.17 0.20
N THR A 257 10.74 6.37 0.75
CA THR A 257 9.68 7.13 1.41
C THR A 257 8.67 7.70 0.41
N TYR A 258 9.13 8.05 -0.79
CA TYR A 258 8.29 8.41 -1.94
C TYR A 258 7.34 7.26 -2.34
N ASN A 259 7.86 6.04 -2.48
CA ASN A 259 7.06 4.84 -2.74
C ASN A 259 6.06 4.57 -1.61
N LEU A 260 6.53 4.75 -0.36
CA LEU A 260 5.69 4.61 0.81
C LEU A 260 4.49 5.57 0.78
N ALA A 261 4.69 6.83 0.37
CA ALA A 261 3.64 7.82 0.22
C ALA A 261 2.60 7.41 -0.82
N ARG A 262 3.05 6.97 -2.00
CA ARG A 262 2.17 6.50 -3.09
C ARG A 262 1.33 5.29 -2.66
N MET A 263 1.95 4.28 -2.06
CA MET A 263 1.21 3.13 -1.50
C MET A 263 0.18 3.57 -0.45
N ASN A 264 0.56 4.50 0.41
CA ASN A 264 -0.32 4.98 1.48
C ASN A 264 -1.56 5.71 0.94
N MET A 265 -1.42 6.45 -0.18
CA MET A 265 -2.55 7.05 -0.89
C MET A 265 -3.55 6.00 -1.39
N PHE A 266 -3.05 4.95 -2.06
CA PHE A 266 -3.88 3.84 -2.53
C PHE A 266 -4.58 3.12 -1.38
N LEU A 267 -3.87 2.83 -0.29
CA LEU A 267 -4.42 2.19 0.91
C LEU A 267 -5.57 2.97 1.55
N HIS A 268 -5.52 4.30 1.44
CA HIS A 268 -6.59 5.18 1.89
C HIS A 268 -7.63 5.47 0.79
N ASN A 269 -7.65 4.68 -0.29
CA ASN A 269 -8.57 4.81 -1.42
C ASN A 269 -8.59 6.24 -1.98
N VAL A 270 -7.42 6.84 -2.12
CA VAL A 270 -7.20 8.01 -2.97
C VAL A 270 -6.86 7.46 -4.33
N ASN A 271 -7.71 7.75 -5.32
CA ASN A 271 -7.50 7.28 -6.68
C ASN A 271 -6.30 8.00 -7.33
N TYR A 272 -5.69 7.39 -8.35
CA TYR A 272 -4.49 7.91 -9.01
C TYR A 272 -4.71 9.32 -9.59
N ASP A 273 -5.93 9.64 -10.01
CA ASP A 273 -6.31 10.97 -10.51
C ASP A 273 -6.53 12.02 -9.41
N LYS A 274 -6.39 11.61 -8.13
CA LYS A 274 -6.60 12.45 -6.93
C LYS A 274 -5.36 12.60 -6.06
N PHE A 275 -4.19 12.14 -6.52
CA PHE A 275 -2.92 12.51 -5.91
C PHE A 275 -1.84 12.70 -6.97
N ASN A 276 -0.80 13.47 -6.61
CA ASN A 276 0.39 13.63 -7.42
C ASN A 276 1.59 13.82 -6.47
N ILE A 277 2.34 12.73 -6.26
CA ILE A 277 3.57 12.77 -5.47
C ILE A 277 4.75 12.78 -6.44
N LYS A 278 5.71 13.67 -6.21
CA LYS A 278 6.93 13.79 -7.03
C LYS A 278 8.17 13.40 -6.23
N LEU A 279 9.08 12.70 -6.88
CA LEU A 279 10.40 12.38 -6.35
C LEU A 279 11.38 13.50 -6.70
N GLY A 280 12.03 14.09 -5.70
CA GLY A 280 13.12 15.05 -5.90
C GLY A 280 13.26 16.08 -4.78
N ASP A 281 14.37 16.79 -4.78
CA ASP A 281 14.65 17.87 -3.83
C ASP A 281 13.78 19.10 -4.14
N THR A 282 12.93 19.50 -3.18
CA THR A 282 11.98 20.60 -3.36
C THR A 282 12.63 21.99 -3.42
N LEU A 283 13.83 22.16 -2.85
CA LEU A 283 14.54 23.43 -2.88
C LEU A 283 15.30 23.63 -4.21
N ILE A 284 15.90 22.56 -4.73
CA ILE A 284 16.71 22.62 -5.96
C ILE A 284 15.85 22.39 -7.21
N ASN A 285 14.81 21.57 -7.11
CA ASN A 285 13.95 21.19 -8.23
C ASN A 285 12.46 21.13 -7.80
N PRO A 286 11.81 22.28 -7.57
CA PRO A 286 10.38 22.32 -7.22
C PRO A 286 9.53 21.81 -8.39
N GLN A 287 8.65 20.84 -8.12
CA GLN A 287 7.84 20.19 -9.17
C GLN A 287 6.37 20.62 -9.19
N LEU A 288 5.86 21.14 -8.07
CA LEU A 288 4.41 21.33 -7.83
C LEU A 288 4.05 22.74 -7.31
N GLY A 289 5.03 23.64 -7.30
CA GLY A 289 4.92 25.05 -6.88
C GLY A 289 4.64 26.02 -8.01
#